data_AF-A0ABD5VJR1-F1
#
_entry.id   AF-A0ABD5VJR1-F1
#
_cell.length_a   1.000
_cell.length_b   1.000
_cell.length_c   1.000
_cell.angle_alpha   90.00
_cell.angle_beta   90.00
_cell.angle_gamma   90.00
#
_symmetry.space_group_name_H-M   'P 1'
#
loop_
_entity.id
_entity.type
_entity.pdbx_description
1 polymer ?
#
loop_
_entity_poly.entity_id
_entity_poly.type
_entity_poly.pdbx_seq_one_letter_code
_entity_poly.pdbx_strand_id
1 'polypeptide(L)'
;MVANTFRTLADFGSRSLLTHAFMAGAFVGALASALVLDGQLQVVSFVAFVNFTAGVWVCQAIHSLGNSYTDDDYQGVLRTILDHGN
;
A
#
# COMPACT_ATOMS: atom_id res chain seq x y z
N MET A 1 20.54 20.82 9.33
CA MET A 1 20.34 19.36 9.22
C MET A 1 18.93 18.94 9.66
N VAL A 2 18.52 19.25 10.89
CA VAL A 2 17.21 18.87 11.49
C VAL A 2 15.97 19.32 10.68
N ALA A 3 15.98 20.54 10.12
CA ALA A 3 14.86 21.05 9.32
C ALA A 3 14.59 20.23 8.04
N ASN A 4 15.63 19.60 7.46
CA ASN A 4 15.46 18.74 6.29
C ASN A 4 14.77 17.42 6.66
N THR A 5 15.11 16.83 7.81
CA THR A 5 14.49 15.58 8.28
C THR A 5 12.98 15.72 8.49
N PHE A 6 12.53 16.81 9.11
CA PHE A 6 11.10 17.08 9.29
C PHE A 6 10.36 17.29 7.96
N ARG A 7 10.99 17.97 7.00
CA ARG A 7 10.41 18.19 5.67
C ARG A 7 10.30 16.87 4.90
N THR A 8 11.30 15.99 4.99
CA THR A 8 11.28 14.65 4.41
C THR A 8 10.17 13.80 5.04
N LEU A 9 10.06 13.74 6.37
CA LEU A 9 9.01 13.00 7.06
C LEU A 9 7.61 13.48 6.70
N ALA A 10 7.41 14.80 6.59
CA ALA A 10 6.13 15.37 6.16
C ALA A 10 5.77 15.01 4.71
N ASP A 11 6.74 15.00 3.79
CA ASP A 11 6.53 14.60 2.39
C ASP A 11 6.25 13.10 2.27
N PHE A 12 6.99 12.26 2.99
CA PHE A 12 6.74 10.81 3.08
C PHE A 12 5.36 10.50 3.67
N GLY A 13 5.02 11.15 4.78
CA GLY A 13 3.71 11.00 5.43
C GLY A 13 2.57 11.40 4.51
N SER A 14 2.71 12.53 3.80
CA SER A 14 1.69 13.02 2.86
C SER A 14 1.49 12.09 1.67
N ARG A 15 2.58 11.58 1.08
CA ARG A 15 2.52 10.63 -0.04
C ARG A 15 1.95 9.26 0.36
N SER A 16 2.36 8.76 1.53
CA SER A 16 1.83 7.51 2.08
C SER A 16 0.34 7.62 2.40
N LEU A 17 -0.07 8.71 3.06
CA LEU A 17 -1.46 8.96 3.40
C LEU A 17 -2.33 9.13 2.16
N LEU A 18 -1.83 9.82 1.13
CA LEU A 18 -2.55 9.95 -0.14
C LEU A 18 -2.81 8.59 -0.78
N THR A 19 -1.79 7.73 -0.83
CA THR A 19 -1.92 6.38 -1.41
C THR A 19 -2.94 5.54 -0.63
N HIS A 20 -2.86 5.55 0.71
CA HIS A 20 -3.81 4.83 1.55
C HIS A 20 -5.23 5.38 1.43
N ALA A 21 -5.40 6.70 1.30
CA ALA A 21 -6.71 7.32 1.07
C ALA A 21 -7.31 6.88 -0.27
N PHE A 22 -6.52 6.78 -1.33
CA PHE A 22 -6.97 6.23 -2.62
C PHE A 22 -7.38 4.76 -2.51
N MET A 23 -6.61 3.94 -1.79
CA MET A 23 -6.92 2.52 -1.57
C MET A 23 -8.23 2.37 -0.78
N ALA A 24 -8.41 3.14 0.29
CA ALA A 24 -9.64 3.15 1.07
C ALA A 24 -10.84 3.63 0.23
N GLY A 25 -10.66 4.71 -0.55
CA GLY A 25 -11.70 5.25 -1.42
C GLY A 25 -12.14 4.27 -2.50
N ALA A 26 -11.20 3.56 -3.13
CA ALA A 26 -11.52 2.53 -4.11
C ALA A 26 -12.28 1.35 -3.48
N PHE A 27 -11.90 0.92 -2.27
CA PHE A 27 -12.61 -0.13 -1.56
C PHE A 27 -14.03 0.30 -1.15
N VAL A 28 -14.20 1.53 -0.67
CA VAL A 28 -15.54 2.11 -0.42
C VAL A 28 -16.34 2.17 -1.71
N GLY A 29 -15.72 2.50 -2.85
CA GLY A 29 -16.34 2.44 -4.16
C GLY A 29 -16.82 1.04 -4.55
N ALA A 30 -16.06 0.00 -4.20
CA ALA A 30 -16.50 -1.40 -4.36
C ALA A 30 -17.75 -1.68 -3.53
N LEU A 31 -17.73 -1.34 -2.23
CA LEU A 31 -18.88 -1.56 -1.34
C LEU A 31 -20.12 -0.79 -1.81
N ALA A 32 -19.94 0.49 -2.19
CA ALA A 32 -21.03 1.31 -2.74
C ALA A 32 -21.59 0.70 -4.02
N SER A 33 -20.72 0.21 -4.92
CA SER A 33 -21.16 -0.47 -6.14
C SER A 33 -21.99 -1.71 -5.82
N ALA A 34 -21.55 -2.53 -4.85
CA ALA A 34 -22.25 -3.75 -4.47
C ALA A 34 -23.62 -3.49 -3.81
N LEU A 35 -23.76 -2.38 -3.07
CA LEU A 35 -24.94 -2.08 -2.26
C LEU A 35 -25.95 -1.15 -2.92
N VAL A 36 -25.53 -0.32 -3.89
CA VAL A 36 -26.36 0.76 -4.46
C VAL A 36 -26.67 0.55 -5.94
N LEU A 37 -25.83 -0.16 -6.68
CA LEU A 37 -26.05 -0.41 -8.11
C LEU A 37 -26.74 -1.75 -8.35
N ASP A 38 -27.38 -1.86 -9.51
CA ASP A 38 -28.04 -3.08 -9.96
C ASP A 38 -27.56 -3.54 -11.33
N GLY A 39 -27.75 -4.84 -11.60
CA GLY A 39 -27.52 -5.45 -12.91
C GLY A 39 -26.04 -5.49 -13.31
N GLN A 40 -25.78 -5.34 -14.61
CA GLN A 40 -24.42 -5.49 -15.14
C GLN A 40 -23.46 -4.39 -14.66
N LEU A 41 -23.97 -3.18 -14.43
CA LEU A 41 -23.16 -2.08 -13.89
C LEU A 41 -22.67 -2.40 -12.48
N GLN A 42 -23.50 -2.99 -11.63
CA GLN A 42 -23.10 -3.45 -10.30
C GLN A 42 -21.90 -4.39 -10.37
N VAL A 43 -21.99 -5.44 -11.20
CA VAL A 43 -20.96 -6.47 -11.31
C VAL A 43 -19.66 -5.88 -11.87
N VAL A 44 -19.73 -5.12 -12.96
CA VAL A 44 -18.54 -4.55 -13.60
C VAL A 44 -17.85 -3.55 -12.67
N SER A 45 -18.60 -2.64 -12.05
CA SER A 45 -18.04 -1.66 -11.11
C SER A 45 -17.46 -2.31 -9.87
N PHE A 46 -18.17 -3.26 -9.26
CA PHE A 46 -17.68 -4.00 -8.09
C PHE A 46 -16.36 -4.72 -8.41
N VAL A 47 -16.34 -5.51 -9.48
CA VAL A 47 -15.15 -6.26 -9.90
C VAL A 47 -14.00 -5.31 -10.24
N ALA A 48 -14.27 -4.19 -10.91
CA ALA A 48 -13.25 -3.19 -11.24
C ALA A 48 -12.63 -2.57 -9.98
N PHE A 49 -13.44 -2.10 -9.03
CA PHE A 49 -12.93 -1.48 -7.80
C PHE A 49 -12.19 -2.47 -6.91
N VAL A 50 -12.65 -3.73 -6.81
CA VAL A 50 -11.94 -4.78 -6.05
C VAL A 50 -10.58 -5.08 -6.68
N ASN A 51 -10.53 -5.33 -7.99
CA ASN A 51 -9.27 -5.64 -8.68
C ASN A 51 -8.29 -4.46 -8.64
N PHE A 52 -8.79 -3.23 -8.81
CA PHE A 52 -7.97 -2.04 -8.68
C PHE A 52 -7.37 -1.92 -7.28
N THR A 53 -8.19 -2.06 -6.24
CA THR A 53 -7.73 -2.01 -4.84
C THR A 53 -6.68 -3.09 -4.56
N ALA A 54 -6.95 -4.34 -4.96
CA ALA A 54 -6.03 -5.45 -4.79
C ALA A 54 -4.70 -5.21 -5.54
N GLY A 55 -4.76 -4.71 -6.77
CA GLY A 55 -3.57 -4.36 -7.56
C GLY A 55 -2.70 -3.30 -6.86
N VAL A 56 -3.31 -2.24 -6.33
CA VAL A 56 -2.56 -1.20 -5.60
C VAL A 56 -1.92 -1.77 -4.31
N TRP A 57 -2.61 -2.64 -3.58
CA TRP A 57 -2.03 -3.34 -2.42
C TRP A 57 -0.81 -4.19 -2.80
N VAL A 58 -0.89 -4.93 -3.91
CA VAL A 58 0.25 -5.70 -4.43
C VAL A 58 1.42 -4.79 -4.80
N CYS A 59 1.16 -3.68 -5.50
CA CYS A 59 2.20 -2.70 -5.83
C CYS A 59 2.88 -2.13 -4.57
N GLN A 60 2.12 -1.81 -3.52
CA GLN A 60 2.67 -1.33 -2.25
C GLN A 60 3.52 -2.39 -1.54
N ALA A 61 3.08 -3.65 -1.54
CA ALA A 61 3.85 -4.75 -0.97
C ALA A 61 5.19 -4.93 -1.70
N ILE A 62 5.18 -4.90 -3.04
CA ILE A 62 6.39 -4.98 -3.86
C ILE A 62 7.31 -3.77 -3.62
N HIS A 63 6.74 -2.57 -3.57
CA HIS A 63 7.51 -1.35 -3.31
C HIS A 63 8.20 -1.39 -1.93
N SER A 64 7.47 -1.85 -0.89
CA SER A 64 8.02 -2.04 0.44
C SER A 64 9.13 -3.10 0.49
N LEU A 65 8.97 -4.20 -0.25
CA LEU A 65 10.00 -5.26 -0.37
C LEU A 65 11.24 -4.75 -1.11
N GLY A 66 11.06 -4.06 -2.23
CA GLY A 66 12.16 -3.49 -3.03
C GLY A 66 12.93 -2.41 -2.28
N ASN A 67 12.24 -1.54 -1.53
CA ASN A 67 12.87 -0.57 -0.63
C ASN A 67 13.76 -1.26 0.42
N SER A 68 13.34 -2.43 0.92
CA SER A 68 14.13 -3.22 1.89
C SER A 68 15.35 -3.91 1.27
N TYR A 69 15.44 -4.00 -0.07
CA TYR A 69 16.53 -4.69 -0.78
C TYR A 69 17.57 -3.72 -1.37
N THR A 70 17.21 -2.45 -1.60
CA THR A 70 18.11 -1.41 -2.13
C THR A 70 18.79 -0.59 -1.03
N ASP A 71 18.20 -0.51 0.17
CA ASP A 71 18.83 0.12 1.33
C ASP A 71 19.65 -0.96 2.08
N ASP A 72 20.98 -0.80 2.12
CA ASP A 72 21.99 -1.77 2.62
C ASP A 72 21.84 -2.15 4.12
N ASP A 73 20.78 -1.68 4.79
CA ASP A 73 20.58 -1.74 6.24
C ASP A 73 19.37 -2.57 6.71
N TYR A 74 18.51 -3.09 5.82
CA TYR A 74 17.46 -4.02 6.28
C TYR A 74 18.01 -5.44 6.42
N GLN A 75 18.67 -5.70 7.56
CA GLN A 75 18.93 -7.04 8.07
C GLN A 75 17.58 -7.67 8.45
N GLY A 76 16.81 -8.13 7.47
CA GLY A 76 15.47 -8.68 7.70
C GLY A 76 15.47 -9.77 8.77
N VAL A 77 14.30 -10.05 9.38
CA VAL A 77 14.17 -10.94 10.55
C VAL A 77 14.84 -12.31 10.36
N LEU A 78 14.93 -12.79 9.13
CA LEU A 78 15.63 -14.03 8.76
C LEU A 78 17.13 -13.97 9.03
N ARG A 79 17.78 -12.82 8.85
CA ARG A 79 19.21 -12.61 9.08
C ARG A 79 19.51 -12.50 10.57
N THR A 80 18.62 -11.88 11.36
CA THR A 80 18.69 -11.89 12.84
C THR A 80 18.59 -13.30 13.41
N ILE A 81 17.71 -14.16 12.86
CA ILE A 81 17.57 -15.56 13.29
C ILE A 81 18.79 -16.39 12.90
N LEU A 82 19.37 -16.15 11.71
CA LEU A 82 20.58 -16.84 11.26
C LEU A 82 21.81 -16.49 12.12
N ASP A 83 21.90 -15.25 12.61
CA ASP A 83 23.03 -14.74 13.39
C ASP A 83 23.01 -15.20 14.86
N HIS A 84 21.83 -15.51 15.41
CA HIS A 84 21.66 -16.03 16.79
C HIS A 84 21.55 -17.56 16.87
N GLY A 85 21.72 -18.26 15.74
CA GLY A 85 21.62 -19.72 15.63
C GLY A 85 22.95 -20.48 15.76
N ASN A 86 24.04 -19.81 16.16
CA ASN A 86 25.33 -20.44 16.51
C ASN A 86 25.53 -20.43 18.03
#